data_AF-A0A948RIB7-F1
#
_entry.id   AF-A0A948RIB7-F1
#
_cell.length_a   1.000
_cell.length_b   1.000
_cell.length_c   1.000
_cell.angle_alpha   90.00
_cell.angle_beta   90.00
_cell.angle_gamma   90.00
#
_symmetry.space_group_name_H-M   'P 1'
#
loop_
_entity.id
_entity.type
_entity.pdbx_description
1 polymer ?
#
loop_
_entity_poly.entity_id
_entity_poly.type
_entity_poly.pdbx_seq_one_letter_code
_entity_poly.pdbx_strand_id
1 'polypeptide(L)'
;MDASIFNLINQFALKWFWLDVLAIFLAEYLGYVLLFSLSLFLAVRFRKYFKMIIEAIISAVLARFVIVGLIRWIWQRPRPFVENDVNLLLTHNDSAFPSGHAAFFFAVSTIVYFYNKKAGIFFFISSFLICLARVFTGIHWPADILAGIAVGILSAWLVHKVSKKF
;
A
#
# COMPACT_ATOMS: atom_id res chain seq x y z
N MET A 1 -11.30 -9.05 -17.06
CA MET A 1 -11.60 -9.07 -15.61
C MET A 1 -11.05 -7.84 -14.91
N ASP A 2 -9.73 -7.57 -14.98
CA ASP A 2 -9.07 -6.43 -14.30
C ASP A 2 -9.64 -5.07 -14.75
N ALA A 3 -9.83 -4.86 -16.06
CA ALA A 3 -10.44 -3.65 -16.61
C ALA A 3 -11.91 -3.47 -16.22
N SER A 4 -12.68 -4.56 -16.11
CA SER A 4 -14.10 -4.51 -15.73
C SER A 4 -14.25 -4.03 -14.28
N ILE A 5 -13.41 -4.55 -13.38
CA ILE A 5 -13.39 -4.14 -11.96
C ILE A 5 -12.88 -2.71 -11.83
N PHE A 6 -11.82 -2.36 -12.58
CA PHE A 6 -11.30 -1.00 -12.62
C PHE A 6 -12.40 0.00 -13.05
N ASN A 7 -13.09 -0.26 -14.16
CA ASN A 7 -14.13 0.63 -14.69
C ASN A 7 -15.31 0.78 -13.71
N LEU A 8 -15.69 -0.29 -13.01
CA LEU A 8 -16.75 -0.24 -11.98
C LEU A 8 -16.44 0.77 -10.87
N ILE A 9 -15.16 0.95 -10.54
CA ILE A 9 -14.69 1.87 -9.50
C ILE A 9 -14.43 3.26 -10.11
N ASN A 10 -13.66 3.35 -11.19
CA ASN A 10 -13.19 4.60 -11.78
C ASN A 10 -14.31 5.40 -12.47
N GLN A 11 -15.44 4.77 -12.86
CA GLN A 11 -16.60 5.49 -13.42
C GLN A 11 -17.21 6.55 -12.48
N PHE A 12 -16.87 6.54 -11.19
CA PHE A 12 -17.35 7.51 -10.21
C PHE A 12 -16.40 8.68 -9.98
N ALA A 13 -15.15 8.57 -10.45
CA ALA A 13 -14.21 9.69 -10.41
C ALA A 13 -14.68 10.82 -11.34
N LEU A 14 -14.37 12.07 -10.97
CA LEU A 14 -14.78 13.30 -11.67
C LEU A 14 -16.29 13.60 -11.64
N LYS A 15 -17.10 12.77 -10.95
CA LYS A 15 -18.55 13.02 -10.80
C LYS A 15 -18.88 13.89 -9.59
N TRP A 16 -18.11 13.77 -8.50
CA TRP A 16 -18.41 14.45 -7.24
C TRP A 16 -17.13 15.01 -6.63
N PHE A 17 -17.03 16.34 -6.58
CA PHE A 17 -15.83 17.04 -6.08
C PHE A 17 -15.35 16.54 -4.71
N TRP A 18 -16.26 16.36 -3.75
CA TRP A 18 -15.90 15.90 -2.41
C TRP A 18 -15.34 14.46 -2.40
N LEU A 19 -15.82 13.60 -3.31
CA LEU A 19 -15.35 12.23 -3.44
C LEU A 19 -13.96 12.19 -4.07
N ASP A 20 -13.70 13.04 -5.05
CA ASP A 20 -12.38 13.17 -5.69
C ASP A 20 -11.34 13.68 -4.69
N VAL A 21 -11.68 14.72 -3.91
CA VAL A 21 -10.82 15.25 -2.84
C VAL A 21 -10.53 14.16 -1.80
N LEU A 22 -11.56 13.40 -1.38
CA LEU A 22 -11.39 12.30 -0.46
C LEU A 22 -10.49 11.19 -1.05
N ALA A 23 -10.70 10.83 -2.31
CA ALA A 23 -9.89 9.80 -2.97
C ALA A 23 -8.42 10.22 -3.10
N ILE A 24 -8.15 11.49 -3.45
CA ILE A 24 -6.79 12.04 -3.49
C ILE A 24 -6.18 12.01 -2.08
N PHE A 25 -6.92 12.45 -1.05
CA PHE A 25 -6.48 12.37 0.33
C PHE A 25 -6.10 10.94 0.75
N LEU A 26 -6.96 9.97 0.45
CA LEU A 26 -6.71 8.56 0.79
C LEU A 26 -5.54 7.97 0.00
N ALA A 27 -5.40 8.30 -1.28
CA ALA A 27 -4.39 7.73 -2.16
C ALA A 27 -2.97 8.25 -1.90
N GLU A 28 -2.83 9.53 -1.56
CA GLU A 28 -1.53 10.22 -1.40
C GLU A 28 -1.23 10.58 0.07
N TYR A 29 -2.20 11.07 0.84
CA TYR A 29 -1.94 11.70 2.14
C TYR A 29 -2.14 10.78 3.34
N LEU A 30 -3.12 9.87 3.30
CA LEU A 30 -3.42 8.96 4.41
C LEU A 30 -2.20 8.13 4.81
N GLY A 31 -1.38 7.72 3.86
CA GLY A 31 -0.13 7.00 4.12
C GLY A 31 0.84 7.77 5.05
N TYR A 32 1.02 9.07 4.81
CA TYR A 32 1.84 9.91 5.67
C TYR A 32 1.23 10.09 7.06
N VAL A 33 -0.10 10.24 7.15
CA VAL A 33 -0.83 10.33 8.42
C VAL A 33 -0.65 9.04 9.25
N LEU A 34 -0.71 7.86 8.61
CA LEU A 34 -0.47 6.58 9.28
C LEU A 34 0.96 6.47 9.82
N LEU A 35 1.97 6.86 9.03
CA LEU A 35 3.36 6.81 9.48
C LEU A 35 3.63 7.82 10.59
N PHE A 36 3.07 9.02 10.50
CA PHE A 36 3.20 10.05 11.53
C PHE A 36 2.54 9.62 12.85
N SER A 37 1.30 9.13 12.79
CA SER A 37 0.60 8.60 13.97
C SER A 37 1.31 7.41 14.60
N LEU A 38 1.86 6.49 13.79
CA LEU A 38 2.70 5.39 14.26
C LEU A 38 3.94 5.92 14.98
N SER A 39 4.60 6.93 14.41
CA SER A 39 5.81 7.52 14.96
C SER A 39 5.55 8.19 16.32
N LEU A 40 4.45 8.95 16.45
CA LEU A 40 4.03 9.54 17.73
C LEU A 40 3.71 8.47 18.79
N PHE A 41 2.96 7.42 18.41
CA PHE A 41 2.65 6.31 19.30
C PHE A 41 3.93 5.60 19.80
N LEU A 42 4.91 5.44 18.91
CA LEU A 42 6.17 4.77 19.18
C LEU A 42 7.14 5.64 19.98
N ALA A 43 7.15 6.97 19.81
CA ALA A 43 8.03 7.87 20.55
C ALA A 43 7.87 7.72 22.07
N VAL A 44 6.63 7.52 22.53
CA VAL A 44 6.31 7.33 23.96
C VAL A 44 6.60 5.90 24.44
N ARG A 45 6.65 4.92 23.53
CA ARG A 45 6.70 3.48 23.84
C ARG A 45 7.83 2.73 23.15
N PHE A 46 8.89 3.44 22.79
CA PHE A 46 9.93 2.95 21.88
C PHE A 46 10.58 1.66 22.38
N ARG A 47 10.99 1.62 23.65
CA ARG A 47 11.64 0.42 24.24
C ARG A 47 10.75 -0.82 24.19
N LYS A 48 9.44 -0.65 24.35
CA LYS A 48 8.47 -1.76 24.30
C LYS A 48 8.29 -2.31 22.89
N TYR A 49 8.34 -1.45 21.88
CA TYR A 49 8.04 -1.80 20.50
C TYR A 49 9.26 -1.82 19.58
N PHE A 50 10.48 -1.74 20.11
CA PHE A 50 11.71 -1.65 19.32
C PHE A 50 11.82 -2.77 18.26
N LYS A 51 11.55 -4.02 18.65
CA LYS A 51 11.58 -5.15 17.73
C LYS A 51 10.54 -5.02 16.60
N MET A 52 9.33 -4.57 16.93
CA MET A 52 8.27 -4.28 15.95
C MET A 52 8.70 -3.20 14.95
N ILE A 53 9.38 -2.15 15.40
CA ILE A 53 9.86 -1.06 14.55
C ILE A 53 10.88 -1.57 13.53
N ILE A 54 11.88 -2.29 14.01
CA ILE A 54 12.94 -2.86 13.16
C ILE A 54 12.35 -3.83 12.14
N GLU A 55 11.49 -4.76 12.59
CA GLU A 55 10.82 -5.68 11.67
C GLU A 55 9.94 -4.95 10.65
N ALA A 56 9.20 -3.90 11.04
CA ALA A 56 8.35 -3.14 10.14
C ALA A 56 9.18 -2.40 9.07
N ILE A 57 10.29 -1.77 9.47
CA ILE A 57 11.20 -1.08 8.54
C ILE A 57 11.81 -2.08 7.56
N ILE A 58 12.38 -3.19 8.06
CA ILE A 58 13.01 -4.21 7.20
C ILE A 58 11.97 -4.79 6.23
N SER A 59 10.78 -5.13 6.72
CA SER A 59 9.71 -5.70 5.89
C SER A 59 9.24 -4.72 4.82
N ALA A 60 9.05 -3.45 5.17
CA ALA A 60 8.61 -2.42 4.25
C ALA A 60 9.68 -2.14 3.17
N VAL A 61 10.96 -2.10 3.55
CA VAL A 61 12.07 -1.92 2.61
C VAL A 61 12.20 -3.11 1.67
N LEU A 62 12.18 -4.33 2.23
CA LEU A 62 12.21 -5.58 1.47
C LEU A 62 11.06 -5.65 0.46
N ALA A 63 9.83 -5.36 0.89
CA ALA A 63 8.67 -5.41 0.03
C ALA A 63 8.74 -4.34 -1.07
N ARG A 64 8.89 -3.06 -0.71
CA ARG A 64 8.73 -1.91 -1.62
C ARG A 64 9.92 -1.68 -2.54
N PHE A 65 11.13 -1.80 -2.02
CA PHE A 65 12.33 -1.38 -2.76
C PHE A 65 13.07 -2.57 -3.34
N VAL A 66 13.11 -3.70 -2.63
CA VAL A 66 13.79 -4.90 -3.14
C VAL A 66 12.85 -5.69 -4.05
N ILE A 67 11.78 -6.29 -3.53
CA ILE A 67 10.93 -7.21 -4.31
C ILE A 67 10.16 -6.45 -5.40
N VAL A 68 9.42 -5.41 -5.06
CA VAL A 68 8.69 -4.59 -6.06
C VAL A 68 9.68 -3.94 -7.04
N GLY A 69 10.84 -3.48 -6.57
CA GLY A 69 11.87 -2.88 -7.44
C GLY A 69 12.39 -3.86 -8.48
N LEU A 70 12.74 -5.08 -8.05
CA LEU A 70 13.19 -6.16 -8.95
C LEU A 70 12.09 -6.56 -9.94
N ILE A 71 10.85 -6.73 -9.48
CA ILE A 71 9.75 -7.09 -10.38
C ILE A 71 9.51 -5.99 -11.41
N ARG A 72 9.55 -4.71 -11.02
CA ARG A 72 9.38 -3.58 -11.95
C ARG A 72 10.51 -3.45 -12.96
N TRP A 73 11.71 -3.88 -12.58
CA TRP A 73 12.85 -3.91 -13.50
C TRP A 73 12.69 -4.98 -14.58
N ILE A 74 12.11 -6.13 -14.23
CA ILE A 74 11.89 -7.25 -15.16
C ILE A 74 10.60 -7.09 -15.96
N TRP A 75 9.52 -6.64 -15.31
CA TRP A 75 8.18 -6.51 -15.87
C TRP A 75 7.71 -5.06 -15.77
N GLN A 76 7.68 -4.38 -16.92
CA GLN A 76 7.06 -3.07 -17.04
C GLN A 76 5.61 -3.23 -17.47
N ARG A 77 4.68 -3.01 -16.54
CA ARG A 77 3.25 -3.02 -16.85
C ARG A 77 2.77 -1.57 -16.99
N PRO A 78 2.14 -1.20 -18.11
CA PRO A 78 1.55 0.13 -18.27
C PRO A 78 0.40 0.35 -17.30
N ARG A 79 0.23 1.61 -16.88
CA ARG A 79 -0.85 2.04 -15.99
C ARG A 79 -2.17 2.18 -16.76
N PRO A 80 -3.33 2.15 -16.07
CA PRO A 80 -4.63 2.27 -16.74
C PRO A 80 -4.73 3.46 -17.71
N PHE A 81 -4.25 4.63 -17.28
CA PHE A 81 -4.28 5.87 -18.06
C PHE A 81 -3.36 5.92 -19.28
N VAL A 82 -2.42 4.96 -19.42
CA VAL A 82 -1.51 4.93 -20.58
C VAL A 82 -2.20 4.26 -21.77
N GLU A 83 -3.03 3.25 -21.51
CA GLU A 83 -3.62 2.42 -22.56
C GLU A 83 -5.13 2.67 -22.76
N ASN A 84 -5.78 3.40 -21.84
CA ASN A 84 -7.23 3.58 -21.84
C ASN A 84 -7.61 5.02 -21.52
N ASP A 85 -8.78 5.43 -22.02
CA ASP A 85 -9.44 6.65 -21.57
C ASP A 85 -10.05 6.40 -20.19
N VAL A 86 -9.44 6.98 -19.16
CA VAL A 86 -9.81 6.79 -17.76
C VAL A 86 -10.07 8.14 -17.10
N ASN A 87 -10.93 8.15 -16.08
CA ASN A 87 -11.12 9.33 -15.23
C ASN A 87 -9.90 9.50 -14.33
N LEU A 88 -8.90 10.23 -14.82
CA LEU A 88 -7.61 10.38 -14.16
C LEU A 88 -7.65 11.51 -13.13
N LEU A 89 -7.37 11.18 -11.86
CA LEU A 89 -7.25 12.16 -10.78
C LEU A 89 -5.79 12.39 -10.36
N LEU A 90 -4.89 11.45 -10.63
CA LEU A 90 -3.48 11.50 -10.25
C LEU A 90 -2.60 11.01 -11.40
N THR A 91 -1.42 11.59 -11.57
CA THR A 91 -0.41 11.11 -12.54
C THR A 91 0.76 10.45 -11.80
N HIS A 92 1.43 9.49 -12.44
CA HIS A 92 2.57 8.79 -11.84
C HIS A 92 3.49 8.17 -12.90
N ASN A 93 4.80 8.41 -12.79
CA ASN A 93 5.75 8.09 -13.86
C ASN A 93 6.35 6.67 -13.84
N ASP A 94 6.06 5.83 -12.83
CA ASP A 94 6.67 4.50 -12.67
C ASP A 94 5.75 3.36 -13.16
N SER A 95 6.33 2.18 -13.48
CA SER A 95 5.60 0.93 -13.73
C SER A 95 4.47 0.67 -12.72
N ALA A 96 3.33 0.18 -13.22
CA ALA A 96 2.14 -0.08 -12.42
C ALA A 96 2.34 -1.28 -11.48
N PHE A 97 2.84 -2.39 -12.03
CA PHE A 97 2.88 -3.68 -11.37
C PHE A 97 4.21 -3.96 -10.65
N PRO A 98 4.18 -4.53 -9.44
CA PRO A 98 3.09 -4.49 -8.47
C PRO A 98 2.99 -3.10 -7.83
N SER A 99 1.89 -2.84 -7.13
CA SER A 99 1.71 -1.59 -6.39
C SER A 99 2.67 -1.50 -5.21
N GLY A 100 3.59 -0.53 -5.27
CA GLY A 100 4.52 -0.27 -4.19
C GLY A 100 3.84 0.21 -2.89
N HIS A 101 2.78 1.01 -3.00
CA HIS A 101 2.02 1.45 -1.83
C HIS A 101 1.33 0.28 -1.13
N ALA A 102 0.72 -0.62 -1.90
CA ALA A 102 0.13 -1.84 -1.36
C ALA A 102 1.20 -2.69 -0.65
N ALA A 103 2.34 -2.94 -1.30
CA ALA A 103 3.44 -3.70 -0.71
C ALA A 103 3.97 -3.10 0.59
N PHE A 104 4.19 -1.78 0.62
CA PHE A 104 4.69 -1.07 1.78
C PHE A 104 3.71 -1.11 2.96
N PHE A 105 2.46 -0.67 2.75
CA PHE A 105 1.51 -0.51 3.85
C PHE A 105 0.98 -1.84 4.37
N PHE A 106 0.85 -2.86 3.51
CA PHE A 106 0.49 -4.21 3.99
C PHE A 106 1.65 -4.90 4.72
N ALA A 107 2.91 -4.63 4.37
CA ALA A 107 4.05 -5.10 5.17
C ALA A 107 4.04 -4.49 6.58
N VAL A 108 3.88 -3.16 6.68
CA VAL A 108 3.78 -2.46 7.97
C VAL A 108 2.58 -2.97 8.78
N SER A 109 1.40 -3.06 8.16
CA SER A 109 0.18 -3.54 8.81
C SER A 109 0.34 -4.95 9.39
N THR A 110 0.98 -5.84 8.65
CA THR A 110 1.22 -7.23 9.07
C THR A 110 2.14 -7.31 10.28
N ILE A 111 3.24 -6.56 10.29
CA ILE A 111 4.12 -6.51 11.47
C ILE A 111 3.39 -5.90 12.67
N VAL A 112 2.71 -4.76 12.49
CA VAL A 112 1.94 -4.14 13.59
C VAL A 112 0.89 -5.12 14.13
N TYR A 113 0.24 -5.90 13.28
CA TYR A 113 -0.73 -6.92 13.69
C TYR A 113 -0.13 -8.04 14.54
N PHE A 114 1.08 -8.52 14.21
CA PHE A 114 1.76 -9.55 15.00
C PHE A 114 2.10 -9.08 16.42
N TYR A 115 2.31 -7.78 16.63
CA TYR A 115 2.64 -7.20 17.93
C TYR A 115 1.42 -6.60 18.67
N ASN A 116 0.44 -6.09 17.94
CA ASN A 116 -0.78 -5.50 18.47
C ASN A 116 -1.93 -5.66 17.45
N LYS A 117 -2.77 -6.68 17.66
CA LYS A 117 -3.88 -7.02 16.75
C LYS A 117 -4.83 -5.85 16.48
N LYS A 118 -5.20 -5.08 17.50
CA LYS A 118 -6.14 -3.95 17.35
C LYS A 118 -5.55 -2.86 16.46
N ALA A 119 -4.29 -2.47 16.73
CA ALA A 119 -3.59 -1.51 15.88
C ALA A 119 -3.38 -2.06 14.46
N GLY A 120 -3.02 -3.34 14.32
CA GLY A 120 -2.83 -3.98 13.02
C GLY A 120 -4.10 -3.98 12.17
N ILE A 121 -5.27 -4.27 12.75
CA ILE A 121 -6.56 -4.21 12.05
C ILE A 121 -6.83 -2.79 11.54
N PHE A 122 -6.61 -1.77 12.37
CA PHE A 122 -6.75 -0.36 11.95
C PHE A 122 -5.82 -0.03 10.77
N PHE A 123 -4.57 -0.49 10.82
CA PHE A 123 -3.61 -0.31 9.74
C PHE A 123 -4.01 -1.05 8.46
N PHE A 124 -4.55 -2.28 8.56
CA PHE A 124 -5.05 -3.03 7.40
C PHE A 124 -6.24 -2.33 6.74
N ILE A 125 -7.21 -1.84 7.51
CA ILE A 125 -8.36 -1.09 6.99
C ILE A 125 -7.86 0.16 6.26
N SER A 126 -6.94 0.91 6.88
CA SER A 126 -6.38 2.12 6.27
C SER A 126 -5.58 1.81 5.00
N SER A 127 -4.79 0.73 5.00
CA SER A 127 -4.04 0.27 3.82
C SER A 127 -4.97 -0.15 2.68
N PHE A 128 -6.09 -0.79 3.00
CA PHE A 128 -7.12 -1.13 2.03
C PHE A 128 -7.75 0.13 1.41
N LEU A 129 -8.08 1.13 2.23
CA LEU A 129 -8.60 2.42 1.75
C LEU A 129 -7.61 3.14 0.83
N ILE A 130 -6.32 3.17 1.18
CA ILE A 130 -5.25 3.70 0.31
C ILE A 130 -5.29 2.96 -1.04
N CYS A 131 -5.31 1.63 -1.03
CA CYS A 131 -5.28 0.84 -2.25
C CYS A 131 -6.52 1.02 -3.13
N LEU A 132 -7.70 1.06 -2.51
CA LEU A 132 -8.95 1.31 -3.21
C LEU A 132 -8.94 2.71 -3.86
N ALA A 133 -8.50 3.73 -3.12
CA ALA A 133 -8.37 5.07 -3.64
C ALA A 133 -7.38 5.16 -4.81
N ARG A 134 -6.31 4.37 -4.82
CA ARG A 134 -5.35 4.32 -5.94
C ARG A 134 -5.92 3.67 -7.20
N VAL A 135 -6.87 2.75 -7.08
CA VAL A 135 -7.63 2.24 -8.23
C VAL A 135 -8.62 3.30 -8.70
N PHE A 136 -9.33 3.93 -7.76
CA PHE A 136 -10.30 4.99 -8.03
C PHE A 136 -9.69 6.17 -8.79
N THR A 137 -8.49 6.62 -8.41
CA THR A 137 -7.80 7.76 -9.04
C THR A 137 -7.19 7.44 -10.40
N GLY A 138 -7.31 6.20 -10.88
CA GLY A 138 -6.93 5.81 -12.24
C GLY A 138 -5.47 5.37 -12.41
N ILE A 139 -4.70 5.25 -11.32
CA ILE A 139 -3.24 5.02 -11.41
C ILE A 139 -2.83 3.55 -11.30
N HIS A 140 -3.68 2.66 -10.80
CA HIS A 140 -3.37 1.24 -10.61
C HIS A 140 -4.52 0.35 -11.03
N TRP A 141 -4.18 -0.81 -11.57
CA TRP A 141 -5.14 -1.89 -11.79
C TRP A 141 -5.38 -2.67 -10.48
N PRO A 142 -6.58 -3.26 -10.28
CA PRO A 142 -6.85 -4.17 -9.16
C PRO A 142 -5.81 -5.29 -8.99
N ALA A 143 -5.33 -5.89 -10.08
CA ALA A 143 -4.28 -6.91 -10.01
C ALA A 143 -2.93 -6.38 -9.47
N ASP A 144 -2.58 -5.11 -9.75
CA ASP A 144 -1.37 -4.48 -9.21
C ASP A 144 -1.44 -4.37 -7.69
N ILE A 145 -2.64 -4.06 -7.18
CA ILE A 145 -2.94 -4.00 -5.74
C ILE A 145 -2.82 -5.38 -5.11
N LEU A 146 -3.49 -6.39 -5.67
CA LEU A 146 -3.47 -7.76 -5.11
C LEU A 146 -2.05 -8.33 -5.04
N ALA A 147 -1.25 -8.15 -6.09
CA ALA A 147 0.15 -8.56 -6.09
C ALA A 147 0.97 -7.80 -5.04
N GLY A 148 0.76 -6.48 -4.90
CA GLY A 148 1.40 -5.68 -3.86
C GLY A 148 1.03 -6.15 -2.45
N ILE A 149 -0.24 -6.44 -2.18
CA ILE A 149 -0.73 -6.99 -0.91
C ILE A 149 0.02 -8.30 -0.58
N ALA A 150 0.06 -9.23 -1.54
CA ALA A 150 0.74 -10.50 -1.38
C ALA A 150 2.23 -10.32 -1.05
N VAL A 151 2.94 -9.47 -1.81
CA VAL A 151 4.35 -9.14 -1.55
C VAL A 151 4.53 -8.58 -0.14
N GLY A 152 3.71 -7.61 0.26
CA GLY A 152 3.80 -6.98 1.58
C GLY A 152 3.61 -7.96 2.74
N ILE A 153 2.55 -8.77 2.69
CA ILE A 153 2.24 -9.76 3.73
C ILE A 153 3.34 -10.83 3.80
N LEU A 154 3.79 -11.36 2.66
CA LEU A 154 4.82 -12.41 2.62
C LEU A 154 6.17 -11.90 3.11
N SER A 155 6.58 -10.67 2.73
CA SER A 155 7.80 -10.06 3.26
C SER A 155 7.75 -9.93 4.77
N ALA A 156 6.65 -9.40 5.32
CA ALA A 156 6.49 -9.25 6.76
C ALA A 156 6.47 -10.58 7.50
N TRP A 157 5.78 -11.59 6.96
CA TRP A 157 5.77 -12.93 7.53
C TRP A 157 7.18 -13.55 7.55
N LEU A 158 7.93 -13.43 6.46
CA LEU A 158 9.30 -13.96 6.36
C LEU A 158 10.22 -13.28 7.39
N VAL A 159 10.22 -11.95 7.45
CA VAL A 159 11.03 -11.16 8.38
C VAL A 159 10.69 -11.53 9.82
N HIS A 160 9.40 -11.58 10.17
CA HIS A 160 8.96 -11.93 11.51
C HIS A 160 9.36 -13.37 11.89
N LYS A 161 9.24 -14.32 10.97
CA LYS A 161 9.62 -15.72 11.17
C LYS A 161 11.12 -15.86 11.40
N VAL A 162 11.95 -15.18 10.61
CA VAL A 162 13.41 -15.16 10.79
C VAL A 162 13.78 -14.50 12.11
N SER A 163 13.16 -13.37 12.45
CA SER A 163 13.44 -12.64 13.70
C SER A 163 13.02 -13.39 14.96
N LYS A 164 12.12 -14.38 14.88
CA LYS A 164 11.78 -15.27 16.00
C LYS A 164 12.79 -16.40 16.21
N LYS A 165 13.62 -16.69 15.22
CA LYS A 165 14.65 -17.74 15.30
C LYS A 165 15.92 -17.27 16.01
N PHE A 166 16.07 -15.95 16.19
CA PHE A 166 17.16 -15.28 16.89
C PHE A 166 16.61 -14.54 18.11
#